data_AF-A0A7Y3A358-F1
#
_entry.id   AF-A0A7Y3A358-F1
#
_cell.length_a   1.000
_cell.length_b   1.000
_cell.length_c   1.000
_cell.angle_alpha   90.00
_cell.angle_beta   90.00
_cell.angle_gamma   90.00
#
_symmetry.space_group_name_H-M   'P 1'
#
loop_
_entity.id
_entity.type
_entity.pdbx_description
1 polymer ?
#
loop_
_entity_poly.entity_id
_entity_poly.type
_entity_poly.pdbx_seq_one_letter_code
_entity_poly.pdbx_strand_id
1 'polypeptide(L)' 'AYDSEAEAHKAFGFSGVPGLVILDKDGNVRVKHEGYNPAENLIKTLSPIIEELINE' A
#
# COMPACT_ATOMS: atom_id res chain seq x y z
N ALA A 1 11.83 8.08 12.28
CA ALA A 1 11.91 9.13 11.24
C ALA A 1 10.48 9.50 10.84
N TYR A 2 10.22 10.78 10.55
CA TYR A 2 8.92 11.29 10.09
C TYR A 2 9.14 11.91 8.71
N ASP A 3 8.23 11.66 7.77
CA ASP A 3 8.33 12.10 6.37
C ASP A 3 7.76 13.53 6.21
N SER A 4 8.41 14.53 6.85
CA SER A 4 7.90 15.92 6.86
C SER A 4 7.85 16.55 5.48
N GLU A 5 8.78 16.17 4.59
CA GLU A 5 8.88 16.68 3.23
C GLU A 5 8.08 15.84 2.21
N ALA A 6 7.39 14.80 2.69
CA ALA A 6 6.62 13.84 1.89
C ALA A 6 7.47 13.15 0.79
N GLU A 7 8.76 12.94 1.03
CA GLU A 7 9.68 12.32 0.07
C GLU A 7 9.29 10.87 -0.21
N ALA A 8 9.03 10.09 0.84
CA ALA A 8 8.59 8.71 0.67
C ALA A 8 7.20 8.65 0.04
N HIS A 9 6.28 9.52 0.47
CA HIS A 9 4.95 9.63 -0.11
C HIS A 9 4.97 9.91 -1.62
N LYS A 10 5.78 10.88 -2.05
CA LYS A 10 5.99 11.22 -3.47
C LYS A 10 6.71 10.12 -4.24
N ALA A 11 7.67 9.43 -3.61
CA ALA A 11 8.40 8.33 -4.24
C ALA A 11 7.47 7.16 -4.62
N PHE A 12 6.43 6.90 -3.82
CA PHE A 12 5.39 5.92 -4.17
C PHE A 12 4.38 6.42 -5.22
N GLY A 13 4.43 7.70 -5.57
CA GLY A 13 3.58 8.33 -6.58
C GLY A 13 2.20 8.75 -6.04
N PHE A 14 2.07 8.94 -4.74
CA PHE A 14 0.83 9.44 -4.15
C PHE A 14 0.73 10.96 -4.24
N SER A 15 -0.50 11.43 -4.36
CA SER A 15 -0.95 12.82 -4.47
C SER A 15 -1.77 13.29 -3.25
N GLY A 16 -2.28 12.35 -2.43
CA GLY A 16 -3.11 12.62 -1.26
C GLY A 16 -3.10 11.48 -0.23
N VAL A 17 -3.79 11.71 0.88
CA VAL A 17 -3.88 10.76 2.00
C VAL A 17 -5.32 10.29 2.24
N PRO A 18 -5.54 9.06 2.76
CA PRO A 18 -4.52 8.06 3.11
C PRO A 18 -3.91 7.35 1.88
N GLY A 19 -2.70 6.82 2.03
CA GLY A 19 -2.06 5.95 1.03
C GLY A 19 -1.59 4.64 1.68
N LEU A 20 -1.73 3.52 0.97
CA LEU A 20 -1.34 2.19 1.41
C LEU A 20 -0.43 1.55 0.36
N VAL A 21 0.69 0.97 0.83
CA VAL A 21 1.60 0.18 0.02
C VAL A 21 1.80 -1.18 0.68
N ILE A 22 1.76 -2.25 -0.10
CA ILE A 22 2.16 -3.59 0.33
C ILE A 22 3.40 -3.99 -0.46
N LEU A 23 4.44 -4.41 0.24
CA LEU A 23 5.70 -4.90 -0.32
C LEU A 23 5.82 -6.41 -0.11
N ASP A 24 6.51 -7.10 -1.02
CA ASP A 24 6.97 -8.48 -0.78
C ASP A 24 8.26 -8.52 0.06
N LYS A 25 8.76 -9.73 0.36
CA LYS A 25 9.97 -9.96 1.16
C LYS A 25 11.26 -9.45 0.50
N ASP A 26 11.26 -9.32 -0.82
CA ASP A 26 12.38 -8.81 -1.60
C ASP A 26 12.31 -7.27 -1.75
N GLY A 27 11.26 -6.65 -1.22
CA GLY A 27 11.03 -5.21 -1.24
C GLY A 27 10.33 -4.70 -2.49
N ASN A 28 9.79 -5.58 -3.35
CA ASN A 28 9.03 -5.13 -4.51
C ASN A 28 7.63 -4.70 -4.11
N VAL A 29 7.11 -3.67 -4.78
CA VAL A 29 5.75 -3.18 -4.56
C VAL A 29 4.74 -4.13 -5.20
N ARG A 30 3.82 -4.64 -4.40
CA ARG A 30 2.74 -5.55 -4.82
C ARG A 30 1.40 -4.85 -4.92
N VAL A 31 1.14 -3.91 -4.00
CA VAL A 31 -0.07 -3.09 -4.00
C VAL A 31 0.28 -1.63 -3.76
N LYS A 32 -0.38 -0.74 -4.50
CA LYS A 32 -0.51 0.68 -4.17
C LYS A 32 -1.99 1.06 -4.18
N HIS A 33 -2.46 1.65 -3.10
CA HIS A 33 -3.84 2.11 -2.96
C HIS A 33 -3.84 3.53 -2.39
N GLU A 34 -4.62 4.42 -2.99
CA GLU A 34 -4.70 5.82 -2.62
C GLU A 34 -6.14 6.22 -2.30
N GLY A 35 -6.29 7.04 -1.26
CA GLY A 35 -7.58 7.51 -0.78
C GLY A 35 -8.30 6.48 0.10
N TYR A 36 -9.48 6.90 0.56
CA TYR A 36 -10.39 6.06 1.31
C TYR A 36 -11.74 6.04 0.58
N ASN A 37 -12.25 4.85 0.31
CA ASN A 37 -13.59 4.64 -0.22
C ASN A 37 -14.40 3.77 0.75
N PRO A 38 -15.45 4.31 1.41
CA PRO A 38 -16.24 3.54 2.37
C PRO A 38 -17.05 2.39 1.73
N ALA A 39 -17.26 2.42 0.41
CA ALA A 39 -17.93 1.34 -0.30
C ALA A 39 -16.98 0.17 -0.65
N GLU A 40 -15.67 0.36 -0.47
CA GLU A 40 -14.67 -0.64 -0.78
C GLU A 40 -14.53 -1.65 0.36
N ASN A 41 -14.43 -2.93 0.01
CA ASN A 41 -14.02 -3.98 0.94
C ASN A 41 -12.55 -4.33 0.72
N LEU A 42 -11.66 -3.49 1.25
CA LEU A 42 -10.20 -3.65 1.15
C LEU A 42 -9.75 -5.01 1.66
N ILE A 43 -10.33 -5.52 2.75
CA ILE A 43 -9.97 -6.84 3.30
C ILE A 43 -10.17 -7.93 2.25
N LYS A 44 -11.36 -7.98 1.63
CA LYS A 44 -11.65 -8.97 0.61
C LYS A 44 -10.70 -8.87 -0.59
N THR A 45 -10.32 -7.66 -0.99
CA THR A 45 -9.40 -7.43 -2.10
C THR A 45 -7.96 -7.81 -1.76
N LEU A 46 -7.50 -7.51 -0.54
CA LEU A 46 -6.10 -7.66 -0.15
C LEU A 46 -5.77 -9.02 0.45
N SER A 47 -6.73 -9.72 1.06
CA SER A 47 -6.50 -11.02 1.72
C SER A 47 -5.77 -12.04 0.83
N PRO A 48 -6.16 -12.29 -0.44
CA PRO A 48 -5.47 -13.27 -1.27
C PRO A 48 -4.01 -12.88 -1.56
N ILE A 49 -3.74 -11.58 -1.74
CA ILE A 49 -2.39 -11.07 -1.98
C ILE A 49 -1.53 -11.24 -0.73
N ILE A 50 -2.07 -10.92 0.44
CA ILE A 50 -1.35 -11.09 1.70
C ILE A 50 -1.06 -12.58 1.95
N GLU A 51 -2.02 -13.46 1.69
CA GLU A 51 -1.83 -14.91 1.80
C GLU A 51 -0.75 -15.44 0.83
N GLU A 52 -0.71 -14.96 -0.41
CA GLU A 52 0.38 -15.25 -1.37
C GLU A 52 1.73 -14.85 -0.79
N LEU A 53 1.88 -13.60 -0.35
CA LEU A 53 3.14 -13.04 0.12
C LEU A 53 3.66 -13.68 1.43
N ILE A 54 2.77 -14.22 2.26
CA ILE A 54 3.17 -14.95 3.47
C ILE A 54 3.75 -16.33 3.14
N ASN A 55 3.33 -16.94 2.03
CA ASN A 55 3.69 -18.31 1.67
C ASN A 55 4.87 -18.40 0.68
N GLU A 56 5.41 -17.27 0.23
CA GLU A 56 6.58 -17.16 -0.65
C GLU A 56 7.91 -17.27 0.09
#